data_AF-A0A6A6BAC2-F1
#
_entry.id   AF-A0A6A6BAC2-F1
#
_cell.length_a   1.000
_cell.length_b   1.000
_cell.length_c   1.000
_cell.angle_alpha   90.00
_cell.angle_beta   90.00
_cell.angle_gamma   90.00
#
_symmetry.space_group_name_H-M   'P 1'
#
loop_
_entity.id
_entity.type
_entity.pdbx_description
1 polymer ?
#
loop_
_entity_poly.entity_id
_entity_poly.type
_entity_poly.pdbx_seq_one_letter_code
_entity_poly.pdbx_strand_id
1 'polypeptide(L)'
;MDRPSIEEDDAAWHQAEGVPRLEDHFIQKYLEGRDRLVEEEKKQRSDRIFRDKLSPTALEACSIVDQIRFEEQQTLWTKDYENTLVADRDIFPGMMFSLAKERMEKSKLWQIVRRMPKGALLHCHFEAMVEVDWVLDQALETEGVHVYAEKGLSDPATRLRQPFYFTFTKLASKENEPLWSETYKPNTPIPLKTVAESFPDGGSQGFRAFVKARTTITPEESVKHHDGINDVWRKFSSIFPILGSLIFYEPIFRKFVRKMLTNLNEDGVKWVDVRSAFVAPFRREDSEEVDEGYDRFFQAFGEEVDSFKATEAGKDFWGARLIWTTLRSFDKRKIVESMKQCISCKQAYPDLLGGYDLVGQEDLGRPLQDIVPELFWFKKRCMEEGVDIPFFFHAGECLGDGDTTDENLFDAVLLGTRRIGHGFSLFKHPLLIDMIKQKKILIESCPVSNEILRLTGSIMSHPLPALLARGVSVSLCNDDPSILGQGSSGMTHDFWQALQGWENLGLAGLGSLAENSVRWANYEDCTNKEWLQDIKDGMCGKGVRAQCLKQWAADWEKYCHWIVTEFGADENFDAE
;
A
#
# COMPACT_ATOMS: atom_id res chain seq x y z
N MET A 1 46.05 17.42 -31.28
CA MET A 1 46.67 18.07 -30.10
C MET A 1 46.01 17.42 -28.91
N ASP A 2 46.70 16.44 -28.33
CA ASP A 2 46.29 15.84 -27.07
C ASP A 2 46.33 16.96 -26.02
N ARG A 3 45.17 17.31 -25.47
CA ARG A 3 45.13 18.08 -24.23
C ARG A 3 45.63 17.12 -23.14
N PRO A 4 46.62 17.48 -22.31
CA PRO A 4 46.93 16.69 -21.12
C PRO A 4 45.64 16.51 -20.31
N SER A 5 45.45 15.33 -19.71
CA SER A 5 44.27 15.08 -18.89
C SER A 5 44.22 16.12 -17.77
N ILE A 6 43.03 16.63 -17.47
CA ILE A 6 42.80 17.66 -16.45
C ILE A 6 43.45 17.27 -15.10
N GLU A 7 43.54 15.97 -14.82
CA GLU A 7 44.12 15.40 -13.60
C GLU A 7 45.65 15.61 -13.44
N GLU A 8 46.43 15.59 -14.53
CA GLU A 8 47.89 15.81 -14.44
C GLU A 8 48.23 17.28 -14.18
N ASP A 9 47.41 18.20 -14.69
CA ASP A 9 47.54 19.65 -14.48
C ASP A 9 47.15 20.03 -13.04
N ASP A 10 46.10 19.41 -12.50
CA ASP A 10 45.64 19.62 -11.11
C ASP A 10 46.67 19.12 -10.08
N ALA A 11 47.34 18.00 -10.31
CA ALA A 11 48.35 17.47 -9.38
C ALA A 11 49.59 18.38 -9.28
N ALA A 12 50.08 18.88 -10.42
CA ALA A 12 51.19 19.83 -10.46
C ALA A 12 50.80 21.17 -9.83
N TRP A 13 49.57 21.64 -10.07
CA TRP A 13 49.03 22.85 -9.47
C TRP A 13 48.85 22.71 -7.94
N HIS A 14 48.27 21.60 -7.45
CA HIS A 14 48.14 21.30 -6.02
C HIS A 14 49.49 21.33 -5.31
N GLN A 15 50.52 20.75 -5.93
CA GLN A 15 51.87 20.79 -5.38
C GLN A 15 52.43 22.21 -5.34
N ALA A 16 52.21 23.02 -6.38
CA ALA A 16 52.66 24.41 -6.45
C ALA A 16 51.98 25.31 -5.41
N GLU A 17 50.68 25.11 -5.16
CA GLU A 17 49.88 25.87 -4.20
C GLU A 17 49.99 25.34 -2.76
N GLY A 18 50.70 24.23 -2.53
CA GLY A 18 50.87 23.63 -1.20
C GLY A 18 49.60 22.97 -0.66
N VAL A 19 48.73 22.47 -1.55
CA VAL A 19 47.53 21.71 -1.17
C VAL A 19 47.96 20.40 -0.50
N PRO A 20 47.41 20.07 0.69
CA PRO A 20 47.70 18.81 1.37
C PRO A 20 47.29 17.60 0.56
N ARG A 21 48.08 16.52 0.66
CA ARG A 21 47.80 15.27 -0.04
C ARG A 21 46.91 14.36 0.80
N LEU A 22 46.18 13.46 0.16
CA LEU A 22 45.33 12.50 0.86
C LEU A 22 46.13 11.66 1.85
N GLU A 23 47.39 11.33 1.55
CA GLU A 23 48.26 10.50 2.42
C GLU A 23 48.80 11.26 3.65
N ASP A 24 48.64 12.59 3.71
CA ASP A 24 49.14 13.38 4.83
C ASP A 24 48.40 13.00 6.13
N HIS A 25 49.14 12.78 7.22
CA HIS A 25 48.61 12.21 8.47
C HIS A 25 47.39 12.95 9.04
N PHE A 26 47.34 14.28 8.92
CA PHE A 26 46.21 15.05 9.43
C PHE A 26 44.96 14.94 8.53
N ILE A 27 45.13 14.68 7.22
CA ILE A 27 44.03 14.37 6.30
C ILE A 27 43.51 12.97 6.58
N GLN A 28 44.38 11.97 6.75
CA GLN A 28 43.99 10.62 7.15
C GLN A 28 43.21 10.62 8.48
N LYS A 29 43.68 11.36 9.49
CA LYS A 29 42.95 11.52 10.76
C LYS A 29 41.57 12.18 10.60
N TYR A 30 41.43 13.13 9.66
CA TYR A 30 40.14 13.73 9.34
C TYR A 30 39.21 12.71 8.67
N LEU A 31 39.70 11.94 7.68
CA LEU A 31 38.94 10.90 6.99
C LEU A 31 38.49 9.79 7.96
N GLU A 32 39.37 9.31 8.85
CA GLU A 32 39.00 8.39 9.93
C GLU A 32 37.94 8.98 10.89
N GLY A 33 37.99 10.29 11.14
CA GLY A 33 36.97 11.00 11.90
C GLY A 33 35.62 11.03 11.19
N ARG A 34 35.62 11.34 9.89
CA ARG A 34 34.45 11.31 9.02
C ARG A 34 33.83 9.92 8.94
N ASP A 35 34.63 8.88 8.71
CA ASP A 35 34.15 7.52 8.57
C ASP A 35 33.53 7.00 9.87
N ARG A 36 34.11 7.36 11.03
CA ARG A 36 33.49 7.08 12.34
C ARG A 36 32.14 7.75 12.50
N LEU A 37 31.98 9.01 12.09
CA LEU A 37 30.68 9.71 12.17
C LEU A 37 29.63 9.03 11.28
N VAL A 38 30.01 8.64 10.06
CA VAL A 38 29.13 7.88 9.15
C VAL A 38 28.71 6.55 9.77
N GLU A 39 29.63 5.81 10.41
CA GLU A 39 29.30 4.57 11.09
C GLU A 39 28.41 4.76 12.32
N GLU A 40 28.58 5.84 13.10
CA GLU A 40 27.68 6.17 14.20
C GLU A 40 26.24 6.47 13.72
N GLU A 41 26.07 7.11 12.56
CA GLU A 41 24.75 7.28 11.96
C GLU A 41 24.17 5.94 11.49
N LYS A 42 24.96 5.10 10.81
CA LYS A 42 24.51 3.77 10.37
C LYS A 42 24.06 2.87 11.53
N LYS A 43 24.62 3.03 12.74
CA LYS A 43 24.18 2.30 13.95
C LYS A 43 22.75 2.65 14.40
N GLN A 44 22.23 3.83 14.03
CA GLN A 44 20.91 4.29 14.45
C GLN A 44 19.78 3.81 13.55
N ARG A 45 20.11 3.27 12.37
CA ARG A 45 19.14 2.85 11.37
C ARG A 45 18.25 1.70 11.83
N SER A 46 17.03 1.66 11.30
CA SER A 46 16.03 0.64 11.65
C SER A 46 16.41 -0.77 11.21
N ASP A 47 17.17 -0.88 10.14
CA ASP A 47 17.63 -2.14 9.53
C ASP A 47 18.99 -2.64 10.08
N ARG A 48 19.58 -1.95 11.06
CA ARG A 48 20.93 -2.27 11.57
C ARG A 48 21.05 -3.72 12.06
N ILE A 49 20.12 -4.15 12.92
CA ILE A 49 20.13 -5.50 13.50
C ILE A 49 19.93 -6.58 12.43
N PHE A 50 19.16 -6.27 11.38
CA PHE A 50 18.93 -7.17 10.26
C PHE A 50 20.22 -7.37 9.47
N ARG A 51 20.88 -6.26 9.10
CA ARG A 51 22.14 -6.24 8.35
C ARG A 51 23.26 -6.98 9.06
N ASP A 52 23.40 -6.79 10.37
CA ASP A 52 24.42 -7.47 11.19
C ASP A 52 24.23 -9.02 11.23
N LYS A 53 23.06 -9.53 10.82
CA LYS A 53 22.71 -10.95 10.86
C LYS A 53 22.61 -11.62 9.49
N LEU A 54 22.92 -10.90 8.41
CA LEU A 54 22.87 -11.47 7.06
C LEU A 54 23.83 -12.66 6.93
N SER A 55 23.37 -13.71 6.26
CA SER A 55 24.23 -14.82 5.86
C SER A 55 25.21 -14.37 4.77
N PRO A 56 26.31 -15.11 4.52
CA PRO A 56 27.20 -14.83 3.39
C PRO A 56 26.45 -14.79 2.05
N THR A 57 25.51 -15.72 1.84
CA THR A 57 24.65 -15.75 0.64
C THR A 57 23.78 -14.51 0.53
N ALA A 58 23.22 -14.02 1.64
CA ALA A 58 22.39 -12.82 1.64
C ALA A 58 23.23 -11.55 1.40
N LEU A 59 24.47 -11.50 1.90
CA LEU A 59 25.43 -10.42 1.58
C LEU A 59 25.78 -10.40 0.09
N GLU A 60 26.06 -11.56 -0.50
CA GLU A 60 26.32 -11.69 -1.93
C GLU A 60 25.11 -11.27 -2.79
N ALA A 61 23.90 -11.72 -2.41
CA ALA A 61 22.66 -11.28 -3.05
C ALA A 61 22.46 -9.75 -2.96
N CYS A 62 22.84 -9.12 -1.84
CA CYS A 62 22.77 -7.66 -1.73
C CYS A 62 23.72 -6.98 -2.72
N SER A 63 24.97 -7.45 -2.82
CA SER A 63 25.95 -6.90 -3.77
C SER A 63 25.47 -7.01 -5.23
N ILE A 64 24.91 -8.15 -5.61
CA ILE A 64 24.33 -8.35 -6.96
C ILE A 64 23.18 -7.38 -7.22
N VAL A 65 22.27 -7.21 -6.26
CA VAL A 65 21.14 -6.28 -6.41
C VAL A 65 21.62 -4.82 -6.51
N ASP A 66 22.63 -4.43 -5.74
CA ASP A 66 23.21 -3.09 -5.79
C ASP A 66 23.87 -2.82 -7.15
N GLN A 67 24.58 -3.81 -7.71
CA GLN A 67 25.17 -3.74 -9.04
C GLN A 67 24.11 -3.65 -10.14
N ILE A 68 23.10 -4.52 -10.14
CA ILE A 68 21.97 -4.45 -11.08
C ILE A 68 21.27 -3.09 -10.99
N ARG A 69 21.06 -2.56 -9.79
CA ARG A 69 20.46 -1.24 -9.61
C ARG A 69 21.32 -0.15 -10.24
N PHE A 70 22.64 -0.19 -10.03
CA PHE A 70 23.57 0.74 -10.63
C PHE A 70 23.55 0.66 -12.17
N GLU A 71 23.57 -0.54 -12.74
CA GLU A 71 23.48 -0.76 -14.18
C GLU A 71 22.18 -0.26 -14.78
N GLU A 72 21.03 -0.53 -14.14
CA GLU A 72 19.73 -0.05 -14.58
C GLU A 72 19.66 1.48 -14.57
N GLN A 73 20.27 2.14 -13.58
CA GLN A 73 20.38 3.60 -13.54
C GLN A 73 21.14 4.17 -14.74
N GLN A 74 22.16 3.47 -15.22
CA GLN A 74 22.95 3.91 -16.39
C GLN A 74 22.31 3.52 -17.74
N THR A 75 21.38 2.56 -17.77
CA THR A 75 20.88 1.97 -19.03
C THR A 75 19.39 2.17 -19.29
N LEU A 76 18.53 1.98 -18.28
CA LEU A 76 17.07 2.04 -18.43
C LEU A 76 16.51 3.46 -18.21
N TRP A 77 17.26 4.27 -17.46
CA TRP A 77 16.85 5.61 -17.04
C TRP A 77 17.64 6.73 -17.74
N THR A 78 17.99 6.52 -19.01
CA THR A 78 18.72 7.48 -19.85
C THR A 78 17.95 7.81 -21.14
N LYS A 79 18.32 8.91 -21.79
CA LYS A 79 17.74 9.33 -23.09
C LYS A 79 18.07 8.36 -24.23
N ASP A 80 19.18 7.65 -24.18
CA ASP A 80 19.64 6.81 -25.30
C ASP A 80 18.74 5.58 -25.56
N TYR A 81 17.96 5.15 -24.57
CA TYR A 81 16.91 4.13 -24.73
C TYR A 81 15.72 4.61 -25.60
N GLU A 82 15.57 5.93 -25.83
CA GLU A 82 14.46 6.56 -26.58
C GLU A 82 14.45 6.25 -28.07
N ASN A 83 15.54 5.78 -28.67
CA ASN A 83 15.57 5.48 -30.12
C ASN A 83 14.57 4.37 -30.54
N THR A 84 13.87 3.74 -29.59
CA THR A 84 12.86 2.71 -29.85
C THR A 84 11.41 3.10 -29.51
N LEU A 85 11.14 4.23 -28.84
CA LEU A 85 9.78 4.62 -28.43
C LEU A 85 9.55 6.14 -28.55
N VAL A 86 8.55 6.52 -29.34
CA VAL A 86 8.13 7.90 -29.63
C VAL A 86 7.51 8.54 -28.38
N ALA A 87 8.31 9.23 -27.56
CA ALA A 87 7.81 10.23 -26.59
C ALA A 87 8.93 11.24 -26.26
N ASP A 88 8.63 12.52 -26.48
CA ASP A 88 9.52 13.69 -26.32
C ASP A 88 9.62 14.10 -24.82
N ARG A 89 10.10 13.21 -23.93
CA ARG A 89 10.10 13.43 -22.47
C ARG A 89 11.39 12.99 -21.78
N ASP A 90 12.01 13.89 -21.01
CA ASP A 90 13.16 13.57 -20.16
C ASP A 90 12.84 12.41 -19.18
N ILE A 91 13.71 11.40 -19.14
CA ILE A 91 13.63 10.23 -18.24
C ILE A 91 14.77 10.29 -17.21
N PHE A 92 14.46 9.94 -15.96
CA PHE A 92 15.45 9.85 -14.88
C PHE A 92 15.00 8.84 -13.79
N PRO A 93 15.93 8.30 -12.98
CA PRO A 93 15.59 7.45 -11.84
C PRO A 93 14.71 8.18 -10.82
N GLY A 94 13.76 7.51 -10.18
CA GLY A 94 12.83 8.14 -9.26
C GLY A 94 11.78 9.05 -9.90
N MET A 95 11.56 8.98 -11.22
CA MET A 95 10.40 9.62 -11.85
C MET A 95 9.08 9.09 -11.26
N MET A 96 8.02 9.88 -11.40
CA MET A 96 6.68 9.53 -10.89
C MET A 96 6.23 8.14 -11.34
N PHE A 97 5.67 7.36 -10.40
CA PHE A 97 5.18 6.00 -10.52
C PHE A 97 4.41 5.75 -11.82
N SER A 98 3.38 6.56 -12.07
CA SER A 98 2.53 6.42 -13.26
C SER A 98 3.28 6.55 -14.59
N LEU A 99 4.40 7.28 -14.60
CA LEU A 99 5.28 7.42 -15.76
C LEU A 99 6.37 6.35 -15.81
N ALA A 100 6.78 5.83 -14.66
CA ALA A 100 7.81 4.81 -14.52
C ALA A 100 7.30 3.38 -14.74
N LYS A 101 6.01 3.11 -14.49
CA LYS A 101 5.42 1.76 -14.37
C LYS A 101 5.78 0.82 -15.51
N GLU A 102 5.58 1.23 -16.76
CA GLU A 102 5.82 0.34 -17.91
C GLU A 102 7.30 -0.07 -18.05
N ARG A 103 8.22 0.81 -17.68
CA ARG A 103 9.67 0.53 -17.70
C ARG A 103 10.09 -0.31 -16.50
N MET A 104 9.59 0.06 -15.32
CA MET A 104 9.76 -0.69 -14.08
C MET A 104 9.42 -2.16 -14.28
N GLU A 105 8.24 -2.48 -14.84
CA GLU A 105 7.76 -3.87 -14.98
C GLU A 105 8.59 -4.75 -15.93
N LYS A 106 9.53 -4.15 -16.67
CA LYS A 106 10.46 -4.83 -17.58
C LYS A 106 11.87 -4.96 -17.00
N SER A 107 12.15 -4.37 -15.85
CA SER A 107 13.50 -4.32 -15.27
C SER A 107 13.91 -5.63 -14.59
N LYS A 108 15.22 -5.90 -14.46
CA LYS A 108 15.76 -7.01 -13.66
C LYS A 108 15.39 -6.82 -12.19
N LEU A 109 15.49 -5.60 -11.66
CA LEU A 109 15.05 -5.30 -10.29
C LEU A 109 13.59 -5.68 -10.06
N TRP A 110 12.70 -5.48 -11.04
CA TRP A 110 11.31 -5.90 -10.94
C TRP A 110 11.18 -7.42 -10.81
N GLN A 111 11.91 -8.20 -11.60
CA GLN A 111 11.91 -9.66 -11.49
C GLN A 111 12.36 -10.13 -10.10
N ILE A 112 13.39 -9.47 -9.54
CA ILE A 112 13.92 -9.74 -8.21
C ILE A 112 12.88 -9.41 -7.13
N VAL A 113 12.29 -8.22 -7.16
CA VAL A 113 11.32 -7.77 -6.16
C VAL A 113 10.03 -8.57 -6.24
N ARG A 114 9.57 -8.94 -7.45
CA ARG A 114 8.34 -9.71 -7.65
C ARG A 114 8.39 -11.05 -6.92
N ARG A 115 9.55 -11.70 -6.90
CA ARG A 115 9.76 -13.00 -6.22
C ARG A 115 10.09 -12.89 -4.73
N MET A 116 10.29 -11.68 -4.21
CA MET A 116 10.66 -11.47 -2.81
C MET A 116 9.58 -12.02 -1.86
N PRO A 117 9.94 -12.72 -0.77
CA PRO A 117 9.01 -13.03 0.31
C PRO A 117 8.69 -11.75 1.10
N LYS A 118 7.63 -11.04 0.70
CA LYS A 118 7.26 -9.73 1.27
C LYS A 118 6.65 -9.84 2.67
N GLY A 119 6.25 -11.04 3.09
CA GLY A 119 5.78 -11.30 4.44
C GLY A 119 4.28 -11.03 4.57
N ALA A 120 3.90 -9.92 5.20
CA ALA A 120 2.52 -9.54 5.46
C ALA A 120 2.19 -8.19 4.83
N LEU A 121 0.96 -8.04 4.33
CA LEU A 121 0.41 -6.75 3.93
C LEU A 121 -0.40 -6.18 5.10
N LEU A 122 0.14 -5.13 5.71
CA LEU A 122 -0.42 -4.58 6.94
C LEU A 122 -1.26 -3.33 6.74
N HIS A 123 -1.46 -2.85 5.50
CA HIS A 123 -2.25 -1.66 5.21
C HIS A 123 -2.75 -1.71 3.76
N CYS A 124 -4.04 -1.94 3.62
CA CYS A 124 -4.75 -1.87 2.36
C CYS A 124 -6.25 -1.72 2.58
N HIS A 125 -6.97 -1.27 1.55
CA HIS A 125 -8.41 -1.07 1.59
C HIS A 125 -9.13 -2.07 0.68
N PHE A 126 -10.09 -2.81 1.23
CA PHE A 126 -10.72 -3.97 0.63
C PHE A 126 -11.22 -3.70 -0.80
N GLU A 127 -11.97 -2.62 -0.99
CA GLU A 127 -12.62 -2.27 -2.26
C GLU A 127 -11.63 -1.99 -3.40
N ALA A 128 -10.38 -1.67 -3.08
CA ALA A 128 -9.34 -1.28 -4.03
C ALA A 128 -8.31 -2.38 -4.31
N MET A 129 -8.52 -3.60 -3.81
CA MET A 129 -7.52 -4.66 -3.91
C MET A 129 -7.48 -5.39 -5.25
N VAL A 130 -8.54 -5.36 -6.07
CA VAL A 130 -8.59 -6.12 -7.35
C VAL A 130 -8.85 -5.17 -8.52
N GLU A 131 -8.22 -5.48 -9.65
CA GLU A 131 -8.27 -4.72 -10.89
C GLU A 131 -9.71 -4.54 -11.38
N VAL A 132 -10.13 -3.29 -11.58
CA VAL A 132 -11.53 -2.99 -11.95
C VAL A 132 -11.98 -3.68 -13.25
N ASP A 133 -11.08 -3.82 -14.23
CA ASP A 133 -11.39 -4.50 -15.49
C ASP A 133 -11.84 -5.96 -15.24
N TRP A 134 -11.16 -6.65 -14.31
CA TRP A 134 -11.49 -8.02 -13.93
C TRP A 134 -12.80 -8.09 -13.13
N VAL A 135 -13.03 -7.15 -12.19
CA VAL A 135 -14.29 -7.11 -11.43
C VAL A 135 -15.47 -6.85 -12.36
N LEU A 136 -15.29 -5.97 -13.35
CA LEU A 136 -16.31 -5.67 -14.35
C LEU A 136 -16.59 -6.88 -15.26
N ASP A 137 -15.58 -7.68 -15.60
CA ASP A 137 -15.78 -8.98 -16.27
C ASP A 137 -16.68 -9.90 -15.46
N GLN A 138 -16.37 -10.05 -14.16
CA GLN A 138 -17.18 -10.88 -13.28
C GLN A 138 -18.63 -10.38 -13.18
N ALA A 139 -18.82 -9.06 -13.16
CA ALA A 139 -20.15 -8.46 -13.17
C ALA A 139 -20.90 -8.67 -14.48
N LEU A 140 -20.23 -8.55 -15.64
CA LEU A 140 -20.81 -8.80 -16.97
C LEU A 140 -21.20 -10.27 -17.17
N GLU A 141 -20.47 -11.19 -16.56
CA GLU A 141 -20.77 -12.63 -16.57
C GLU A 141 -21.88 -13.03 -15.60
N THR A 142 -22.15 -12.19 -14.59
CA THR A 142 -23.14 -12.47 -13.55
C THR A 142 -24.54 -12.03 -13.98
N GLU A 143 -25.51 -12.94 -13.92
CA GLU A 143 -26.90 -12.64 -14.25
C GLU A 143 -27.54 -11.69 -13.22
N GLY A 144 -28.48 -10.85 -13.67
CA GLY A 144 -29.22 -9.93 -12.81
C GLY A 144 -28.47 -8.67 -12.38
N VAL A 145 -27.24 -8.43 -12.87
CA VAL A 145 -26.51 -7.18 -12.60
C VAL A 145 -27.00 -6.05 -13.51
N HIS A 146 -27.34 -4.92 -12.89
CA HIS A 146 -27.86 -3.71 -13.53
C HIS A 146 -27.05 -2.49 -13.13
N VAL A 147 -27.13 -1.44 -13.93
CA VAL A 147 -26.56 -0.11 -13.65
C VAL A 147 -27.69 0.91 -13.55
N TYR A 148 -27.57 1.83 -12.60
CA TYR A 148 -28.47 2.97 -12.47
C TYR A 148 -27.70 4.24 -12.09
N ALA A 149 -28.33 5.38 -12.31
CA ALA A 149 -27.82 6.68 -11.87
C ALA A 149 -28.97 7.58 -11.43
N GLU A 150 -28.70 8.57 -10.58
CA GLU A 150 -29.71 9.56 -10.19
C GLU A 150 -30.10 10.49 -11.35
N LYS A 151 -29.21 10.62 -12.35
CA LYS A 151 -29.41 11.42 -13.56
C LYS A 151 -28.84 10.68 -14.77
N GLY A 152 -29.48 10.86 -15.93
CA GLY A 152 -29.00 10.29 -17.19
C GLY A 152 -27.59 10.75 -17.54
N LEU A 153 -26.84 9.88 -18.22
CA LEU A 153 -25.43 10.09 -18.60
C LEU A 153 -25.29 10.36 -20.11
N SER A 154 -26.20 11.18 -20.64
CA SER A 154 -26.36 11.38 -22.09
C SER A 154 -25.22 12.15 -22.76
N ASP A 155 -24.53 13.04 -22.04
CA ASP A 155 -23.47 13.89 -22.58
C ASP A 155 -22.12 13.64 -21.86
N PRO A 156 -20.99 14.04 -22.47
CA PRO A 156 -19.67 13.83 -21.88
C PRO A 156 -19.45 14.49 -20.51
N ALA A 157 -20.07 15.65 -20.25
CA ALA A 157 -19.89 16.36 -18.98
C ALA A 157 -20.63 15.66 -17.83
N THR A 158 -21.83 15.13 -18.09
CA THR A 158 -22.53 14.28 -17.11
C THR A 158 -21.80 12.96 -16.89
N ARG A 159 -21.32 12.31 -17.96
CA ARG A 159 -20.44 11.13 -17.87
C ARG A 159 -19.19 11.37 -17.03
N LEU A 160 -18.61 12.57 -17.03
CA LEU A 160 -17.43 12.84 -16.20
C LEU A 160 -17.74 13.01 -14.70
N ARG A 161 -18.93 13.55 -14.36
CA ARG A 161 -19.19 14.07 -13.01
C ARG A 161 -20.25 13.31 -12.22
N GLN A 162 -21.29 12.80 -12.89
CA GLN A 162 -22.41 12.17 -12.19
C GLN A 162 -22.04 10.77 -11.72
N PRO A 163 -22.37 10.36 -10.49
CA PRO A 163 -22.15 9.00 -10.05
C PRO A 163 -23.11 8.04 -10.76
N PHE A 164 -22.70 6.79 -10.85
CA PHE A 164 -23.52 5.66 -11.28
C PHE A 164 -23.16 4.47 -10.39
N TYR A 165 -24.09 3.53 -10.29
CA TYR A 165 -23.98 2.43 -9.34
C TYR A 165 -24.47 1.14 -9.96
N PHE A 166 -23.95 0.03 -9.44
CA PHE A 166 -24.38 -1.31 -9.80
C PHE A 166 -25.36 -1.84 -8.75
N THR A 167 -26.25 -2.72 -9.16
CA THR A 167 -27.16 -3.44 -8.25
C THR A 167 -27.61 -4.75 -8.87
N PHE A 168 -28.03 -5.69 -8.02
CA PHE A 168 -28.76 -6.86 -8.46
C PHE A 168 -30.27 -6.57 -8.52
N THR A 169 -30.96 -7.06 -9.55
CA THR A 169 -32.42 -7.13 -9.61
C THR A 169 -32.91 -8.27 -10.52
N LYS A 170 -34.08 -8.83 -10.16
CA LYS A 170 -34.82 -9.85 -10.92
C LYS A 170 -35.75 -9.24 -11.98
N LEU A 171 -35.84 -7.91 -12.03
CA LEU A 171 -36.68 -7.21 -13.00
C LEU A 171 -36.22 -7.53 -14.43
N ALA A 172 -37.08 -8.20 -15.20
CA ALA A 172 -36.94 -8.22 -16.66
C ALA A 172 -37.22 -6.80 -17.17
N SER A 173 -36.22 -6.14 -17.76
CA SER A 173 -36.35 -4.80 -18.35
C SER A 173 -37.64 -4.69 -19.17
N LYS A 174 -38.56 -3.81 -18.76
CA LYS A 174 -39.77 -3.46 -19.53
C LYS A 174 -39.56 -2.22 -20.42
N GLU A 175 -38.51 -1.44 -20.17
CA GLU A 175 -38.19 -0.19 -20.87
C GLU A 175 -36.69 -0.18 -21.19
N ASN A 176 -36.34 -0.34 -22.47
CA ASN A 176 -34.95 -0.40 -22.97
C ASN A 176 -34.35 1.00 -23.22
N GLU A 177 -34.75 2.02 -22.47
CA GLU A 177 -34.15 3.34 -22.65
C GLU A 177 -32.73 3.33 -22.07
N PRO A 178 -31.69 3.58 -22.89
CA PRO A 178 -30.32 3.45 -22.44
C PRO A 178 -30.00 4.53 -21.40
N LEU A 179 -29.12 4.19 -20.45
CA LEU A 179 -28.55 5.12 -19.46
C LEU A 179 -27.95 6.38 -20.11
N TRP A 180 -27.60 6.27 -21.40
CA TRP A 180 -27.01 7.27 -22.28
C TRP A 180 -28.05 8.17 -22.97
N SER A 181 -29.35 8.02 -22.68
CA SER A 181 -30.43 8.84 -23.26
C SER A 181 -30.79 10.03 -22.37
N GLU A 182 -31.20 11.15 -22.96
CA GLU A 182 -31.80 12.29 -22.26
C GLU A 182 -33.15 11.92 -21.60
N THR A 183 -33.82 10.88 -22.11
CA THR A 183 -35.11 10.41 -21.61
C THR A 183 -34.98 9.45 -20.43
N TYR A 184 -33.76 9.07 -20.05
CA TYR A 184 -33.52 8.15 -18.93
C TYR A 184 -34.25 8.60 -17.66
N LYS A 185 -35.09 7.73 -17.11
CA LYS A 185 -35.79 7.96 -15.85
C LYS A 185 -34.82 7.70 -14.68
N PRO A 186 -34.58 8.69 -13.80
CA PRO A 186 -33.72 8.56 -12.62
C PRO A 186 -33.93 7.27 -11.83
N ASN A 187 -32.82 6.65 -11.40
CA ASN A 187 -32.79 5.43 -10.59
C ASN A 187 -33.45 4.20 -11.22
N THR A 188 -33.68 4.20 -12.54
CA THR A 188 -34.15 3.01 -13.26
C THR A 188 -32.97 2.06 -13.47
N PRO A 189 -33.00 0.82 -12.96
CA PRO A 189 -31.95 -0.16 -13.22
C PRO A 189 -32.03 -0.66 -14.67
N ILE A 190 -30.91 -0.59 -15.40
CA ILE A 190 -30.78 -1.09 -16.77
C ILE A 190 -29.78 -2.25 -16.79
N PRO A 191 -30.04 -3.37 -17.50
CA PRO A 191 -29.13 -4.51 -17.53
C PRO A 191 -27.70 -4.10 -17.92
N LEU A 192 -26.70 -4.56 -17.17
CA LEU A 192 -25.30 -4.16 -17.35
C LEU A 192 -24.81 -4.42 -18.78
N LYS A 193 -25.16 -5.57 -19.37
CA LYS A 193 -24.79 -5.90 -20.76
C LYS A 193 -25.35 -4.88 -21.75
N THR A 194 -26.63 -4.52 -21.61
CA THR A 194 -27.27 -3.50 -22.45
C THR A 194 -26.61 -2.14 -22.29
N VAL A 195 -26.28 -1.74 -21.06
CA VAL A 195 -25.56 -0.49 -20.77
C VAL A 195 -24.19 -0.48 -21.45
N ALA A 196 -23.43 -1.58 -21.34
CA ALA A 196 -22.11 -1.69 -21.96
C ALA A 196 -22.16 -1.65 -23.49
N GLU A 197 -23.04 -2.44 -24.12
CA GLU A 197 -23.15 -2.55 -25.58
C GLU A 197 -23.65 -1.26 -26.23
N SER A 198 -24.53 -0.53 -25.55
CA SER A 198 -25.12 0.73 -26.05
C SER A 198 -24.26 1.97 -25.76
N PHE A 199 -23.08 1.81 -25.14
CA PHE A 199 -22.23 2.95 -24.79
C PHE A 199 -21.83 3.75 -26.04
N PRO A 200 -22.06 5.08 -26.05
CA PRO A 200 -21.96 5.90 -27.26
C PRO A 200 -20.53 5.97 -27.83
N ASP A 201 -19.52 5.92 -26.96
CA ASP A 201 -18.12 6.16 -27.33
C ASP A 201 -17.34 4.83 -27.42
N GLY A 202 -17.70 3.98 -28.39
CA GLY A 202 -16.99 2.71 -28.67
C GLY A 202 -17.59 1.44 -28.05
N GLY A 203 -18.88 1.45 -27.71
CA GLY A 203 -19.62 0.28 -27.22
C GLY A 203 -18.97 -0.33 -25.97
N SER A 204 -18.98 -1.66 -25.85
CA SER A 204 -18.51 -2.35 -24.64
C SER A 204 -17.04 -2.06 -24.28
N GLN A 205 -16.17 -1.83 -25.27
CA GLN A 205 -14.78 -1.43 -25.00
C GLN A 205 -14.69 0.00 -24.46
N GLY A 206 -15.46 0.91 -25.05
CA GLY A 206 -15.61 2.28 -24.55
C GLY A 206 -16.15 2.32 -23.13
N PHE A 207 -17.15 1.49 -22.82
CA PHE A 207 -17.73 1.38 -21.48
C PHE A 207 -16.71 0.91 -20.45
N ARG A 208 -15.86 -0.06 -20.79
CA ARG A 208 -14.77 -0.51 -19.91
C ARG A 208 -13.78 0.63 -19.62
N ALA A 209 -13.34 1.34 -20.65
CA ALA A 209 -12.46 2.49 -20.49
C ALA A 209 -13.12 3.59 -19.64
N PHE A 210 -14.42 3.81 -19.83
CA PHE A 210 -15.22 4.74 -19.04
C PHE A 210 -15.28 4.35 -17.55
N VAL A 211 -15.65 3.10 -17.24
CA VAL A 211 -15.70 2.61 -15.86
C VAL A 211 -14.33 2.73 -15.22
N LYS A 212 -13.27 2.26 -15.89
CA LYS A 212 -11.89 2.36 -15.42
C LYS A 212 -11.50 3.80 -15.10
N ALA A 213 -11.70 4.74 -16.02
CA ALA A 213 -11.39 6.15 -15.79
C ALA A 213 -12.21 6.76 -14.64
N ARG A 214 -13.43 6.26 -14.38
CA ARG A 214 -14.30 6.68 -13.27
C ARG A 214 -13.96 6.01 -11.94
N THR A 215 -13.16 4.96 -11.94
CA THR A 215 -12.79 4.17 -10.75
C THR A 215 -11.29 4.08 -10.50
N THR A 216 -10.47 4.86 -11.19
CA THR A 216 -9.02 4.97 -10.93
C THR A 216 -8.59 6.43 -10.95
N ILE A 217 -7.43 6.73 -10.37
CA ILE A 217 -6.70 7.96 -10.65
C ILE A 217 -5.86 7.70 -11.90
N THR A 218 -6.15 8.40 -12.99
CA THR A 218 -5.46 8.22 -14.27
C THR A 218 -4.03 8.77 -14.21
N PRO A 219 -3.09 8.27 -15.04
CA PRO A 219 -1.74 8.84 -15.17
C PRO A 219 -1.75 10.35 -15.47
N GLU A 220 -2.74 10.85 -16.21
CA GLU A 220 -2.87 12.27 -16.50
C GLU A 220 -3.37 13.08 -15.30
N GLU A 221 -4.16 12.49 -14.40
CA GLU A 221 -4.63 13.12 -13.17
C GLU A 221 -3.56 13.13 -12.08
N SER A 222 -2.78 12.05 -11.95
CA SER A 222 -1.76 11.91 -10.89
C SER A 222 -0.68 12.98 -10.96
N VAL A 223 -0.22 13.35 -12.17
CA VAL A 223 0.86 14.31 -12.38
C VAL A 223 0.49 15.79 -12.17
N LYS A 224 -0.79 16.11 -11.95
CA LYS A 224 -1.26 17.50 -11.79
C LYS A 224 -1.10 18.00 -10.35
N HIS A 225 0.13 18.00 -9.83
CA HIS A 225 0.41 18.48 -8.46
C HIS A 225 -0.07 19.91 -8.19
N HIS A 226 -0.14 20.77 -9.21
CA HIS A 226 -0.62 22.15 -9.10
C HIS A 226 -2.11 22.27 -8.73
N ASP A 227 -2.91 21.22 -8.95
CA ASP A 227 -4.32 21.19 -8.54
C ASP A 227 -4.47 20.92 -7.03
N GLY A 228 -3.40 20.47 -6.36
CA GLY A 228 -3.34 20.25 -4.91
C GLY A 228 -4.00 18.95 -4.41
N ILE A 229 -3.81 18.66 -3.12
CA ILE A 229 -4.26 17.42 -2.46
C ILE A 229 -5.80 17.30 -2.45
N ASN A 230 -6.51 18.39 -2.15
CA ASN A 230 -7.97 18.37 -2.08
C ASN A 230 -8.64 17.99 -3.41
N ASP A 231 -8.01 18.32 -4.54
CA ASP A 231 -8.55 17.98 -5.85
C ASP A 231 -8.47 16.47 -6.15
N VAL A 232 -7.29 15.87 -5.93
CA VAL A 232 -7.12 14.43 -6.11
C VAL A 232 -7.96 13.64 -5.09
N TRP A 233 -8.12 14.13 -3.86
CA TRP A 233 -8.99 13.47 -2.87
C TRP A 233 -10.48 13.52 -3.23
N ARG A 234 -10.97 14.56 -3.91
CA ARG A 234 -12.35 14.56 -4.46
C ARG A 234 -12.53 13.45 -5.48
N LYS A 235 -11.57 13.28 -6.39
CA LYS A 235 -11.56 12.18 -7.35
C LYS A 235 -11.52 10.84 -6.63
N PHE A 236 -10.54 10.65 -5.74
CA PHE A 236 -10.33 9.42 -4.97
C PHE A 236 -11.57 9.00 -4.17
N SER A 237 -12.17 9.91 -3.41
CA SER A 237 -13.38 9.65 -2.62
C SER A 237 -14.58 9.27 -3.49
N SER A 238 -14.68 9.79 -4.72
CA SER A 238 -15.80 9.51 -5.63
C SER A 238 -15.78 8.07 -6.19
N ILE A 239 -14.65 7.37 -6.08
CA ILE A 239 -14.44 6.03 -6.65
C ILE A 239 -15.07 4.95 -5.78
N PHE A 240 -14.89 5.03 -4.46
CA PHE A 240 -15.31 3.98 -3.52
C PHE A 240 -16.81 3.64 -3.59
N PRO A 241 -17.76 4.60 -3.69
CA PRO A 241 -19.17 4.26 -3.83
C PRO A 241 -19.49 3.45 -5.10
N ILE A 242 -18.78 3.73 -6.21
CA ILE A 242 -18.95 3.00 -7.47
C ILE A 242 -18.43 1.57 -7.30
N LEU A 243 -17.20 1.42 -6.80
CA LEU A 243 -16.58 0.11 -6.57
C LEU A 243 -17.36 -0.72 -5.55
N GLY A 244 -17.79 -0.13 -4.44
CA GLY A 244 -18.60 -0.81 -3.43
C GLY A 244 -19.91 -1.35 -4.02
N SER A 245 -20.59 -0.56 -4.84
CA SER A 245 -21.84 -1.01 -5.51
C SER A 245 -21.62 -2.16 -6.49
N LEU A 246 -20.42 -2.25 -7.08
CA LEU A 246 -20.02 -3.33 -8.00
C LEU A 246 -19.62 -4.62 -7.27
N ILE A 247 -18.91 -4.50 -6.15
CA ILE A 247 -18.23 -5.62 -5.47
C ILE A 247 -19.17 -6.35 -4.51
N PHE A 248 -20.01 -5.65 -3.74
CA PHE A 248 -20.72 -6.22 -2.58
C PHE A 248 -22.04 -6.96 -2.92
N TYR A 249 -22.12 -7.51 -4.13
CA TYR A 249 -23.06 -8.58 -4.45
C TYR A 249 -22.35 -9.93 -4.26
N GLU A 250 -22.90 -10.81 -3.41
CA GLU A 250 -22.21 -12.00 -2.90
C GLU A 250 -21.49 -12.86 -3.97
N PRO A 251 -22.09 -13.17 -5.14
CA PRO A 251 -21.39 -13.92 -6.19
C PRO A 251 -20.12 -13.23 -6.73
N ILE A 252 -20.11 -11.90 -6.82
CA ILE A 252 -18.95 -11.12 -7.25
C ILE A 252 -17.95 -11.00 -6.10
N PHE A 253 -18.43 -10.68 -4.90
CA PHE A 253 -17.63 -10.55 -3.67
C PHE A 253 -16.78 -11.81 -3.42
N ARG A 254 -17.37 -13.00 -3.53
CA ARG A 254 -16.63 -14.26 -3.29
C ARG A 254 -15.47 -14.45 -4.26
N LYS A 255 -15.71 -14.19 -5.55
CA LYS A 255 -14.67 -14.26 -6.57
C LYS A 255 -13.60 -13.19 -6.32
N PHE A 256 -14.00 -11.99 -5.92
CA PHE A 256 -13.09 -10.89 -5.55
C PHE A 256 -12.15 -11.29 -4.42
N VAL A 257 -12.67 -11.83 -3.31
CA VAL A 257 -11.85 -12.29 -2.18
C VAL A 257 -10.84 -13.34 -2.64
N ARG A 258 -11.28 -14.34 -3.42
CA ARG A 258 -10.39 -15.38 -3.95
C ARG A 258 -9.28 -14.82 -4.83
N LYS A 259 -9.61 -13.90 -5.73
CA LYS A 259 -8.65 -13.23 -6.62
C LYS A 259 -7.64 -12.41 -5.83
N MET A 260 -8.08 -11.65 -4.83
CA MET A 260 -7.22 -10.90 -3.92
C MET A 260 -6.21 -11.83 -3.21
N LEU A 261 -6.69 -12.92 -2.59
CA LEU A 261 -5.82 -13.85 -1.86
C LEU A 261 -4.81 -14.54 -2.78
N THR A 262 -5.23 -14.90 -4.01
CA THR A 262 -4.33 -15.47 -5.02
C THR A 262 -3.25 -14.48 -5.43
N ASN A 263 -3.64 -13.25 -5.79
CA ASN A 263 -2.68 -12.20 -6.18
C ASN A 263 -1.67 -11.90 -5.06
N LEU A 264 -2.13 -11.82 -3.81
CA LEU A 264 -1.25 -11.59 -2.65
C LEU A 264 -0.23 -12.72 -2.48
N ASN A 265 -0.69 -13.97 -2.52
CA ASN A 265 0.17 -15.13 -2.36
C ASN A 265 1.19 -15.26 -3.50
N GLU A 266 0.77 -15.00 -4.75
CA GLU A 266 1.65 -14.95 -5.92
C GLU A 266 2.70 -13.82 -5.83
N ASP A 267 2.38 -12.73 -5.12
CA ASP A 267 3.29 -11.62 -4.85
C ASP A 267 4.14 -11.82 -3.58
N GLY A 268 4.18 -13.02 -3.01
CA GLY A 268 5.00 -13.34 -1.84
C GLY A 268 4.47 -12.79 -0.51
N VAL A 269 3.18 -12.42 -0.45
CA VAL A 269 2.46 -12.03 0.77
C VAL A 269 1.71 -13.23 1.32
N LYS A 270 1.95 -13.60 2.58
CA LYS A 270 1.34 -14.74 3.25
C LYS A 270 0.30 -14.36 4.30
N TRP A 271 0.21 -13.10 4.69
CA TRP A 271 -0.79 -12.59 5.63
C TRP A 271 -1.29 -11.21 5.22
N VAL A 272 -2.56 -10.90 5.50
CA VAL A 272 -3.09 -9.55 5.25
C VAL A 272 -4.04 -9.06 6.35
N ASP A 273 -3.85 -7.80 6.78
CA ASP A 273 -4.77 -7.04 7.62
C ASP A 273 -5.50 -5.98 6.75
N VAL A 274 -6.71 -6.30 6.29
CA VAL A 274 -7.47 -5.49 5.31
C VAL A 274 -8.41 -4.51 6.00
N ARG A 275 -8.38 -3.21 5.65
CA ARG A 275 -9.37 -2.23 6.08
C ARG A 275 -10.62 -2.34 5.22
N SER A 276 -11.80 -2.26 5.83
CA SER A 276 -13.07 -2.10 5.10
C SER A 276 -13.91 -1.02 5.77
N ALA A 277 -14.52 -0.14 4.98
CA ALA A 277 -15.29 1.01 5.47
C ALA A 277 -16.71 0.66 5.91
N PHE A 278 -17.20 -0.54 5.57
CA PHE A 278 -18.55 -1.02 5.91
C PHE A 278 -19.63 0.04 5.62
N VAL A 279 -19.49 0.77 4.49
CA VAL A 279 -20.44 1.79 4.03
C VAL A 279 -21.36 1.25 2.95
N ALA A 280 -20.80 0.44 2.04
CA ALA A 280 -21.55 -0.13 0.94
C ALA A 280 -22.41 -1.32 1.42
N PRO A 281 -23.68 -1.39 1.01
CA PRO A 281 -24.57 -2.46 1.44
C PRO A 281 -24.15 -3.80 0.83
N PHE A 282 -24.17 -4.86 1.64
CA PHE A 282 -23.96 -6.22 1.16
C PHE A 282 -25.28 -6.84 0.71
N ARG A 283 -25.27 -7.55 -0.43
CA ARG A 283 -26.45 -8.27 -0.95
C ARG A 283 -26.12 -9.74 -1.15
N ARG A 284 -27.00 -10.61 -0.63
CA ARG A 284 -26.90 -12.06 -0.81
C ARG A 284 -27.20 -12.45 -2.26
N GLU A 285 -26.69 -13.61 -2.65
CA GLU A 285 -27.03 -14.22 -3.93
C GLU A 285 -28.56 -14.31 -4.11
N ASP A 286 -29.05 -13.94 -5.29
CA ASP A 286 -30.46 -13.93 -5.66
C ASP A 286 -31.39 -13.08 -4.77
N SER A 287 -30.85 -12.14 -3.98
CA SER A 287 -31.61 -11.24 -3.11
C SER A 287 -31.60 -9.79 -3.61
N GLU A 288 -32.79 -9.22 -3.79
CA GLU A 288 -32.97 -7.78 -4.06
C GLU A 288 -32.96 -6.93 -2.79
N GLU A 289 -32.97 -7.56 -1.61
CA GLU A 289 -32.88 -6.89 -0.31
C GLU A 289 -31.42 -6.80 0.14
N VAL A 290 -31.11 -5.73 0.87
CA VAL A 290 -29.81 -5.54 1.52
C VAL A 290 -29.76 -6.45 2.74
N ASP A 291 -28.63 -7.11 2.95
CA ASP A 291 -28.41 -7.89 4.16
C ASP A 291 -28.41 -6.97 5.38
N GLU A 292 -29.23 -7.28 6.39
CA GLU A 292 -29.23 -6.52 7.63
C GLU A 292 -27.98 -6.88 8.45
N GLY A 293 -27.09 -5.91 8.65
CA GLY A 293 -25.82 -6.11 9.32
C GLY A 293 -24.73 -6.65 8.39
N TYR A 294 -23.78 -7.40 8.94
CA TYR A 294 -22.60 -7.87 8.20
C TYR A 294 -22.30 -9.36 8.39
N ASP A 295 -23.25 -10.12 8.94
CA ASP A 295 -23.04 -11.53 9.25
C ASP A 295 -22.74 -12.34 7.98
N ARG A 296 -23.49 -12.13 6.90
CA ARG A 296 -23.22 -12.86 5.65
C ARG A 296 -21.92 -12.41 5.00
N PHE A 297 -21.58 -11.12 5.10
CA PHE A 297 -20.30 -10.59 4.65
C PHE A 297 -19.12 -11.33 5.32
N PHE A 298 -19.13 -11.44 6.66
CA PHE A 298 -18.06 -12.10 7.40
C PHE A 298 -18.01 -13.61 7.13
N GLN A 299 -19.16 -14.27 7.02
CA GLN A 299 -19.23 -15.68 6.63
C GLN A 299 -18.61 -15.90 5.26
N ALA A 300 -19.04 -15.13 4.25
CA ALA A 300 -18.52 -15.26 2.89
C ALA A 300 -17.00 -14.99 2.85
N PHE A 301 -16.52 -13.97 3.56
CA PHE A 301 -15.08 -13.68 3.65
C PHE A 301 -14.30 -14.84 4.29
N GLY A 302 -14.75 -15.34 5.45
CA GLY A 302 -14.10 -16.44 6.14
C GLY A 302 -14.09 -17.74 5.34
N GLU A 303 -15.23 -18.09 4.73
CA GLU A 303 -15.37 -19.26 3.85
C GLU A 303 -14.38 -19.21 2.68
N GLU A 304 -14.17 -18.05 2.06
CA GLU A 304 -13.21 -17.90 0.95
C GLU A 304 -11.75 -17.94 1.42
N VAL A 305 -11.44 -17.39 2.60
CA VAL A 305 -10.10 -17.49 3.21
C VAL A 305 -9.76 -18.95 3.52
N ASP A 306 -10.66 -19.68 4.17
CA ASP A 306 -10.46 -21.09 4.50
C ASP A 306 -10.39 -21.96 3.23
N SER A 307 -11.26 -21.69 2.25
CA SER A 307 -11.24 -22.38 0.96
C SER A 307 -9.93 -22.15 0.21
N PHE A 308 -9.40 -20.92 0.20
CA PHE A 308 -8.12 -20.63 -0.44
C PHE A 308 -6.96 -21.36 0.25
N LYS A 309 -6.90 -21.34 1.60
CA LYS A 309 -5.88 -22.06 2.37
C LYS A 309 -5.92 -23.58 2.18
N ALA A 310 -7.08 -24.14 1.85
CA ALA A 310 -7.23 -25.56 1.52
C ALA A 310 -6.76 -25.93 0.10
N THR A 311 -6.48 -24.94 -0.77
CA THR A 311 -5.92 -25.20 -2.10
C THR A 311 -4.40 -25.45 -2.04
N GLU A 312 -3.86 -26.11 -3.07
CA GLU A 312 -2.40 -26.30 -3.18
C GLU A 312 -1.63 -24.98 -3.27
N ALA A 313 -2.21 -23.95 -3.89
CA ALA A 313 -1.60 -22.63 -3.98
C ALA A 313 -1.58 -21.91 -2.62
N GLY A 314 -2.65 -22.04 -1.83
CA GLY A 314 -2.83 -21.34 -0.56
C GLY A 314 -2.36 -22.11 0.69
N LYS A 315 -1.83 -23.33 0.56
CA LYS A 315 -1.46 -24.17 1.71
C LYS A 315 -0.43 -23.53 2.66
N ASP A 316 0.42 -22.64 2.13
CA ASP A 316 1.45 -21.91 2.88
C ASP A 316 1.01 -20.47 3.24
N PHE A 317 -0.23 -20.10 2.91
CA PHE A 317 -0.82 -18.80 3.24
C PHE A 317 -1.27 -18.80 4.70
N TRP A 318 -0.81 -17.83 5.48
CA TRP A 318 -1.05 -17.75 6.92
C TRP A 318 -2.50 -17.36 7.23
N GLY A 319 -3.07 -16.40 6.48
CA GLY A 319 -4.47 -16.01 6.64
C GLY A 319 -4.74 -14.53 6.36
N ALA A 320 -5.95 -14.10 6.68
CA ALA A 320 -6.40 -12.74 6.51
C ALA A 320 -7.30 -12.32 7.67
N ARG A 321 -7.20 -11.06 8.09
CA ARG A 321 -8.10 -10.42 9.04
C ARG A 321 -8.57 -9.08 8.50
N LEU A 322 -9.73 -8.66 8.98
CA LEU A 322 -10.34 -7.37 8.70
C LEU A 322 -10.02 -6.40 9.85
N ILE A 323 -9.77 -5.14 9.51
CA ILE A 323 -9.79 -4.01 10.42
C ILE A 323 -11.06 -3.23 10.10
N TRP A 324 -11.92 -3.10 11.10
CA TRP A 324 -13.16 -2.34 10.96
C TRP A 324 -12.85 -0.86 10.86
N THR A 325 -13.30 -0.20 9.80
CA THR A 325 -13.08 1.23 9.66
C THR A 325 -14.37 2.00 9.60
N THR A 326 -14.33 3.23 10.11
CA THR A 326 -15.42 4.19 9.98
C THR A 326 -14.91 5.44 9.28
N LEU A 327 -15.72 6.03 8.40
CA LEU A 327 -15.39 7.30 7.78
C LEU A 327 -15.28 8.40 8.84
N ARG A 328 -14.12 9.05 8.93
CA ARG A 328 -13.88 10.14 9.90
C ARG A 328 -14.74 11.37 9.65
N SER A 329 -15.30 11.51 8.45
CA SER A 329 -16.25 12.58 8.09
C SER A 329 -17.66 12.38 8.67
N PHE A 330 -17.96 11.19 9.22
CA PHE A 330 -19.26 10.93 9.84
C PHE A 330 -19.48 11.77 11.10
N ASP A 331 -20.76 12.02 11.39
CA ASP A 331 -21.15 12.56 12.69
C ASP A 331 -20.89 11.54 13.81
N LYS A 332 -20.74 12.05 15.04
CA LYS A 332 -20.42 11.25 16.23
C LYS A 332 -21.43 10.13 16.48
N ARG A 333 -22.71 10.33 16.15
CA ARG A 333 -23.74 9.30 16.34
C ARG A 333 -23.50 8.13 15.40
N LYS A 334 -23.26 8.41 14.12
CA LYS A 334 -22.93 7.37 13.13
C LYS A 334 -21.63 6.63 13.48
N ILE A 335 -20.63 7.33 14.01
CA ILE A 335 -19.40 6.70 14.49
C ILE A 335 -19.70 5.72 15.62
N VAL A 336 -20.47 6.15 16.63
CA VAL A 336 -20.86 5.29 17.75
C VAL A 336 -21.71 4.09 17.29
N GLU A 337 -22.62 4.27 16.33
CA GLU A 337 -23.37 3.13 15.78
C GLU A 337 -22.48 2.14 15.02
N SER A 338 -21.52 2.65 14.22
CA SER A 338 -20.52 1.81 13.55
C SER A 338 -19.65 1.04 14.57
N MET A 339 -19.27 1.68 15.67
CA MET A 339 -18.56 1.03 16.78
C MET A 339 -19.37 -0.08 17.46
N LYS A 340 -20.69 0.10 17.64
CA LYS A 340 -21.55 -0.99 18.16
C LYS A 340 -21.60 -2.17 17.21
N GLN A 341 -21.70 -1.92 15.90
CA GLN A 341 -21.66 -2.97 14.89
C GLN A 341 -20.31 -3.69 14.89
N CYS A 342 -19.21 -2.96 14.99
CA CYS A 342 -17.86 -3.53 15.14
C CYS A 342 -17.77 -4.49 16.34
N ILE A 343 -18.27 -4.10 17.52
CA ILE A 343 -18.29 -4.98 18.70
C ILE A 343 -19.15 -6.23 18.46
N SER A 344 -20.35 -6.07 17.91
CA SER A 344 -21.24 -7.19 17.59
C SER A 344 -20.59 -8.18 16.64
N CYS A 345 -19.98 -7.69 15.56
CA CYS A 345 -19.26 -8.53 14.61
C CYS A 345 -18.01 -9.16 15.23
N LYS A 346 -17.32 -8.48 16.15
CA LYS A 346 -16.18 -9.06 16.87
C LYS A 346 -16.60 -10.23 17.75
N GLN A 347 -17.75 -10.13 18.42
CA GLN A 347 -18.31 -11.22 19.23
C GLN A 347 -18.67 -12.44 18.36
N ALA A 348 -19.23 -12.20 17.17
CA ALA A 348 -19.64 -13.27 16.24
C ALA A 348 -18.46 -13.88 15.45
N TYR A 349 -17.46 -13.07 15.11
CA TYR A 349 -16.34 -13.44 14.23
C TYR A 349 -14.99 -13.02 14.82
N PRO A 350 -14.61 -13.52 16.01
CA PRO A 350 -13.42 -13.08 16.72
C PRO A 350 -12.14 -13.30 15.91
N ASP A 351 -12.06 -14.37 15.13
CA ASP A 351 -10.87 -14.71 14.34
C ASP A 351 -10.74 -13.90 13.05
N LEU A 352 -11.82 -13.27 12.56
CA LEU A 352 -11.80 -12.49 11.31
C LEU A 352 -11.67 -10.99 11.55
N LEU A 353 -12.20 -10.45 12.66
CA LEU A 353 -12.13 -9.02 12.95
C LEU A 353 -10.99 -8.71 13.94
N GLY A 354 -9.91 -8.08 13.47
CA GLY A 354 -8.68 -7.87 14.22
C GLY A 354 -8.49 -6.50 14.87
N GLY A 355 -9.26 -5.47 14.49
CA GLY A 355 -9.04 -4.12 15.00
C GLY A 355 -10.03 -3.07 14.51
N TYR A 356 -9.76 -1.82 14.89
CA TYR A 356 -10.55 -0.64 14.51
C TYR A 356 -9.66 0.51 14.02
N ASP A 357 -10.16 1.28 13.05
CA ASP A 357 -9.48 2.41 12.42
C ASP A 357 -10.50 3.47 11.92
N LEU A 358 -10.01 4.66 11.56
CA LEU A 358 -10.76 5.76 10.99
C LEU A 358 -10.12 6.20 9.68
N VAL A 359 -10.93 6.27 8.62
CA VAL A 359 -10.43 6.45 7.25
C VAL A 359 -11.09 7.62 6.54
N GLY A 360 -10.57 7.97 5.37
CA GLY A 360 -10.95 9.13 4.56
C GLY A 360 -9.99 10.29 4.75
N GLN A 361 -10.13 11.32 3.89
CA GLN A 361 -9.20 12.44 3.83
C GLN A 361 -8.97 13.07 5.21
N GLU A 362 -7.71 13.06 5.67
CA GLU A 362 -7.36 13.54 7.00
C GLU A 362 -7.51 15.07 7.13
N ASP A 363 -6.97 15.83 6.16
CA ASP A 363 -6.96 17.31 6.16
C ASP A 363 -8.34 17.97 6.30
N LEU A 364 -9.35 17.40 5.64
CA LEU A 364 -10.74 17.92 5.66
C LEU A 364 -11.65 17.09 6.57
N GLY A 365 -11.11 16.02 7.14
CA GLY A 365 -11.81 15.09 8.00
C GLY A 365 -11.82 15.55 9.45
N ARG A 366 -12.42 14.72 10.29
CA ARG A 366 -12.38 14.93 11.73
C ARG A 366 -11.04 14.43 12.31
N PRO A 367 -10.36 15.24 13.16
CA PRO A 367 -9.18 14.77 13.89
C PRO A 367 -9.58 13.82 15.02
N LEU A 368 -8.62 13.05 15.54
CA LEU A 368 -8.84 12.09 16.63
C LEU A 368 -9.27 12.79 17.92
N GLN A 369 -8.66 13.95 18.26
CA GLN A 369 -9.04 14.75 19.42
C GLN A 369 -10.54 15.03 19.54
N ASP A 370 -11.23 15.26 18.41
CA ASP A 370 -12.66 15.59 18.37
C ASP A 370 -13.56 14.46 18.87
N ILE A 371 -13.09 13.21 18.81
CA ILE A 371 -13.86 11.99 19.13
C ILE A 371 -13.25 11.19 20.28
N VAL A 372 -12.33 11.79 21.04
CA VAL A 372 -11.73 11.16 22.21
C VAL A 372 -12.80 10.56 23.15
N PRO A 373 -13.91 11.26 23.51
CA PRO A 373 -14.95 10.66 24.34
C PRO A 373 -15.54 9.37 23.76
N GLU A 374 -15.82 9.35 22.45
CA GLU A 374 -16.36 8.21 21.73
C GLU A 374 -15.35 7.05 21.64
N LEU A 375 -14.06 7.34 21.44
CA LEU A 375 -12.98 6.35 21.43
C LEU A 375 -12.78 5.70 22.81
N PHE A 376 -12.82 6.50 23.89
CA PHE A 376 -12.76 5.97 25.26
C PHE A 376 -14.02 5.17 25.62
N TRP A 377 -15.20 5.62 25.18
CA TRP A 377 -16.43 4.86 25.29
C TRP A 377 -16.30 3.50 24.58
N PHE A 378 -15.76 3.47 23.36
CA PHE A 378 -15.55 2.25 22.60
C PHE A 378 -14.65 1.26 23.34
N LYS A 379 -13.46 1.69 23.79
CA LYS A 379 -12.55 0.83 24.56
C LYS A 379 -13.22 0.29 25.83
N LYS A 380 -13.96 1.13 26.55
CA LYS A 380 -14.72 0.70 27.73
C LYS A 380 -15.77 -0.37 27.37
N ARG A 381 -16.52 -0.18 26.29
CA ARG A 381 -17.51 -1.15 25.82
C ARG A 381 -16.87 -2.46 25.39
N CYS A 382 -15.74 -2.43 24.68
CA CYS A 382 -14.99 -3.64 24.35
C CYS A 382 -14.62 -4.43 25.62
N MET A 383 -14.13 -3.75 26.67
CA MET A 383 -13.83 -4.39 27.95
C MET A 383 -15.07 -4.98 28.64
N GLU A 384 -16.19 -4.25 28.66
CA GLU A 384 -17.45 -4.73 29.27
C GLU A 384 -18.04 -5.93 28.53
N GLU A 385 -17.85 -5.98 27.21
CA GLU A 385 -18.32 -7.06 26.32
C GLU A 385 -17.30 -8.21 26.18
N GLY A 386 -16.14 -8.12 26.85
CA GLY A 386 -15.13 -9.17 26.85
C GLY A 386 -14.38 -9.36 25.54
N VAL A 387 -14.33 -8.34 24.67
CA VAL A 387 -13.62 -8.38 23.39
C VAL A 387 -12.38 -7.48 23.40
N ASP A 388 -11.30 -7.92 22.73
CA ASP A 388 -10.14 -7.07 22.47
C ASP A 388 -10.16 -6.54 21.04
N ILE A 389 -10.27 -5.22 20.90
CA ILE A 389 -10.20 -4.53 19.62
C ILE A 389 -9.12 -3.44 19.74
N PRO A 390 -7.91 -3.68 19.19
CA PRO A 390 -6.85 -2.67 19.13
C PRO A 390 -7.12 -1.62 18.05
N PHE A 391 -6.46 -0.47 18.18
CA PHE A 391 -6.47 0.58 17.17
C PHE A 391 -5.30 0.46 16.20
N PHE A 392 -5.55 0.84 14.95
CA PHE A 392 -4.59 0.90 13.85
C PHE A 392 -4.75 2.20 13.05
N PHE A 393 -4.77 3.33 13.75
CA PHE A 393 -5.18 4.62 13.18
C PHE A 393 -4.35 5.04 11.97
N HIS A 394 -5.02 5.49 10.91
CA HIS A 394 -4.47 6.49 10.01
C HIS A 394 -4.15 7.76 10.80
N ALA A 395 -2.92 8.23 10.70
CA ALA A 395 -2.49 9.49 11.31
C ALA A 395 -1.25 10.07 10.63
N GLY A 396 -1.26 11.39 10.42
CA GLY A 396 -0.14 12.12 9.85
C GLY A 396 0.00 11.94 8.35
N GLU A 397 -1.08 11.58 7.64
CA GLU A 397 -1.13 11.55 6.18
C GLU A 397 -1.38 12.96 5.62
N CYS A 398 -0.45 13.88 5.90
CA CYS A 398 -0.63 15.29 5.56
C CYS A 398 0.71 16.01 5.30
N LEU A 399 0.61 17.18 4.66
CA LEU A 399 1.75 18.09 4.50
C LEU A 399 1.90 19.08 5.66
N GLY A 400 0.87 19.25 6.48
CA GLY A 400 0.81 20.18 7.61
C GLY A 400 1.87 19.92 8.68
N ASP A 401 2.15 20.93 9.50
CA ASP A 401 3.04 20.87 10.66
C ASP A 401 2.46 21.77 11.76
N GLY A 402 2.09 21.17 12.89
CA GLY A 402 1.50 21.91 14.01
C GLY A 402 0.05 22.36 13.79
N ASP A 403 -0.68 21.71 12.89
CA ASP A 403 -2.13 21.82 12.77
C ASP A 403 -2.84 20.61 13.40
N THR A 404 -4.18 20.69 13.49
CA THR A 404 -4.99 19.64 14.13
C THR A 404 -4.95 18.30 13.41
N THR A 405 -4.55 18.29 12.14
CA THR A 405 -4.47 17.10 11.29
C THR A 405 -3.18 16.33 11.61
N ASP A 406 -2.06 17.03 11.60
CA ASP A 406 -0.75 16.50 12.00
C ASP A 406 -0.72 16.08 13.47
N GLU A 407 -1.46 16.78 14.34
CA GLU A 407 -1.64 16.43 15.75
C GLU A 407 -2.29 15.06 15.99
N ASN A 408 -2.95 14.45 14.98
CA ASN A 408 -3.46 13.07 15.07
C ASN A 408 -2.35 12.06 15.39
N LEU A 409 -1.09 12.34 15.04
CA LEU A 409 0.04 11.51 15.43
C LEU A 409 0.20 11.43 16.96
N PHE A 410 0.01 12.54 17.67
CA PHE A 410 0.10 12.58 19.13
C PHE A 410 -1.05 11.81 19.75
N ASP A 411 -2.27 12.03 19.27
CA ASP A 411 -3.46 11.33 19.73
C ASP A 411 -3.36 9.82 19.52
N ALA A 412 -2.94 9.37 18.32
CA ALA A 412 -2.78 7.96 18.01
C ALA A 412 -1.79 7.27 18.98
N VAL A 413 -0.67 7.92 19.29
CA VAL A 413 0.33 7.43 20.25
C VAL A 413 -0.21 7.39 21.69
N LEU A 414 -0.99 8.40 22.11
CA LEU A 414 -1.59 8.47 23.44
C LEU A 414 -2.73 7.47 23.63
N LEU A 415 -3.52 7.24 22.58
CA LEU A 415 -4.60 6.24 22.53
C LEU A 415 -4.08 4.80 22.46
N GLY A 416 -2.76 4.61 22.33
CA GLY A 416 -2.12 3.30 22.39
C GLY A 416 -2.34 2.48 21.13
N THR A 417 -2.35 3.12 19.94
CA THR A 417 -2.40 2.42 18.66
C THR A 417 -1.25 1.41 18.54
N ARG A 418 -1.49 0.26 17.89
CA ARG A 418 -0.42 -0.74 17.65
C ARG A 418 0.45 -0.37 16.46
N ARG A 419 -0.17 0.26 15.45
CA ARG A 419 0.47 0.72 14.21
C ARG A 419 -0.15 2.05 13.79
N ILE A 420 0.57 2.81 12.98
CA ILE A 420 0.09 4.07 12.40
C ILE A 420 0.09 3.92 10.88
N GLY A 421 -1.07 4.14 10.27
CA GLY A 421 -1.23 4.26 8.82
C GLY A 421 -0.57 5.53 8.31
N HIS A 422 0.27 5.39 7.28
CA HIS A 422 1.14 6.39 6.66
C HIS A 422 2.22 6.99 7.57
N GLY A 423 1.85 7.76 8.60
CA GLY A 423 2.81 8.51 9.42
C GLY A 423 3.69 9.46 8.60
N PHE A 424 3.17 10.00 7.49
CA PHE A 424 3.94 10.75 6.50
C PHE A 424 4.61 12.00 7.09
N SER A 425 3.91 12.74 7.95
CA SER A 425 4.42 13.95 8.62
C SER A 425 5.30 13.67 9.84
N LEU A 426 5.45 12.41 10.29
CA LEU A 426 6.13 12.04 11.54
C LEU A 426 7.58 12.53 11.63
N PHE A 427 8.27 12.69 10.51
CA PHE A 427 9.68 13.12 10.47
C PHE A 427 9.90 14.52 11.08
N LYS A 428 8.84 15.33 11.19
CA LYS A 428 8.80 16.66 11.80
C LYS A 428 8.77 16.61 13.34
N HIS A 429 8.46 15.45 13.92
CA HIS A 429 8.19 15.27 15.36
C HIS A 429 9.24 14.41 16.06
N PRO A 430 10.43 14.95 16.38
CA PRO A 430 11.53 14.15 16.96
C PRO A 430 11.16 13.46 18.28
N LEU A 431 10.35 14.11 19.13
CA LEU A 431 9.88 13.50 20.37
C LEU A 431 8.96 12.29 20.10
N LEU A 432 8.07 12.38 19.11
CA LEU A 432 7.18 11.28 18.76
C LEU A 432 7.94 10.10 18.14
N ILE A 433 8.99 10.38 17.35
CA ILE A 433 9.90 9.34 16.82
C ILE A 433 10.46 8.49 17.98
N ASP A 434 10.95 9.13 19.04
CA ASP A 434 11.47 8.43 20.22
C ASP A 434 10.37 7.63 20.94
N MET A 435 9.19 8.22 21.11
CA MET A 435 8.06 7.56 21.76
C MET A 435 7.57 6.32 20.99
N ILE A 436 7.45 6.40 19.67
CA ILE A 436 7.01 5.30 18.79
C ILE A 436 8.01 4.14 18.86
N LYS A 437 9.32 4.43 18.81
CA LYS A 437 10.39 3.43 18.98
C LYS A 437 10.34 2.74 20.35
N GLN A 438 10.11 3.51 21.41
CA GLN A 438 9.98 3.00 22.77
C GLN A 438 8.74 2.11 22.93
N LYS A 439 7.61 2.57 22.39
CA LYS A 439 6.31 1.89 22.46
C LYS A 439 6.15 0.75 21.45
N LYS A 440 7.12 0.54 20.55
CA LYS A 440 7.07 -0.47 19.50
C LYS A 440 5.84 -0.32 18.59
N ILE A 441 5.54 0.92 18.22
CA ILE A 441 4.51 1.23 17.23
C ILE A 441 5.16 1.16 15.84
N LEU A 442 4.54 0.42 14.92
CA LEU A 442 5.02 0.31 13.53
C LEU A 442 4.38 1.41 12.67
N ILE A 443 5.13 1.96 11.72
CA ILE A 443 4.58 2.78 10.64
C ILE A 443 4.28 1.90 9.41
N GLU A 444 3.07 2.02 8.88
CA GLU A 444 2.64 1.39 7.62
C GLU A 444 2.78 2.44 6.50
N SER A 445 3.85 2.37 5.71
CA SER A 445 4.15 3.37 4.67
C SER A 445 3.66 2.88 3.31
N CYS A 446 2.99 3.77 2.56
CA CYS A 446 2.43 3.48 1.23
C CYS A 446 2.97 4.47 0.18
N PRO A 447 4.22 4.31 -0.30
CA PRO A 447 4.88 5.34 -1.11
C PRO A 447 4.16 5.68 -2.41
N VAL A 448 3.57 4.70 -3.11
CA VAL A 448 2.82 4.97 -4.34
C VAL A 448 1.58 5.81 -4.03
N SER A 449 0.86 5.49 -2.95
CA SER A 449 -0.28 6.30 -2.47
C SER A 449 0.14 7.73 -2.16
N ASN A 450 1.23 7.90 -1.40
CA ASN A 450 1.71 9.22 -1.03
C ASN A 450 2.12 10.07 -2.24
N GLU A 451 2.65 9.46 -3.30
CA GLU A 451 2.96 10.17 -4.54
C GLU A 451 1.70 10.50 -5.35
N ILE A 452 0.83 9.53 -5.60
CA ILE A 452 -0.38 9.68 -6.42
C ILE A 452 -1.39 10.63 -5.76
N LEU A 453 -1.49 10.63 -4.44
CA LEU A 453 -2.30 11.56 -3.65
C LEU A 453 -1.59 12.90 -3.37
N ARG A 454 -0.45 13.15 -4.04
CA ARG A 454 0.26 14.43 -4.11
C ARG A 454 0.88 14.91 -2.79
N LEU A 455 1.23 14.00 -1.89
CA LEU A 455 2.01 14.30 -0.66
C LEU A 455 3.51 14.40 -0.95
N THR A 456 4.00 13.72 -1.99
CA THR A 456 5.36 13.88 -2.48
C THR A 456 5.38 13.97 -4.00
N GLY A 457 6.35 14.68 -4.57
CA GLY A 457 6.49 14.80 -6.03
C GLY A 457 7.26 13.65 -6.66
N SER A 458 7.94 12.85 -5.84
CA SER A 458 8.65 11.64 -6.27
C SER A 458 9.02 10.78 -5.07
N ILE A 459 9.32 9.50 -5.32
CA ILE A 459 9.90 8.62 -4.31
C ILE A 459 11.21 9.16 -3.70
N MET A 460 12.02 9.88 -4.48
CA MET A 460 13.29 10.45 -4.01
C MET A 460 13.09 11.56 -2.96
N SER A 461 11.94 12.23 -2.98
CA SER A 461 11.59 13.29 -2.02
C SER A 461 10.71 12.79 -0.87
N HIS A 462 10.42 11.48 -0.84
CA HIS A 462 9.62 10.86 0.23
C HIS A 462 10.35 10.95 1.58
N PRO A 463 9.67 11.24 2.71
CA PRO A 463 10.31 11.45 4.01
C PRO A 463 10.75 10.18 4.74
N LEU A 464 10.26 9.00 4.32
CA LEU A 464 10.53 7.71 4.98
C LEU A 464 12.02 7.40 5.23
N PRO A 465 12.97 7.68 4.31
CA PRO A 465 14.39 7.48 4.58
C PRO A 465 14.89 8.19 5.84
N ALA A 466 14.35 9.37 6.19
CA ALA A 466 14.71 10.08 7.42
C ALA A 466 14.21 9.34 8.68
N LEU A 467 13.04 8.71 8.61
CA LEU A 467 12.51 7.88 9.70
C LEU A 467 13.31 6.58 9.86
N LEU A 468 13.66 5.92 8.74
CA LEU A 468 14.50 4.72 8.74
C LEU A 468 15.89 5.02 9.32
N ALA A 469 16.48 6.17 8.97
CA ALA A 469 17.77 6.61 9.52
C ALA A 469 17.73 6.79 11.05
N ARG A 470 16.57 7.14 11.61
CA ARG A 470 16.37 7.32 13.05
C ARG A 470 15.89 6.06 13.78
N GLY A 471 15.83 4.91 13.10
CA GLY A 471 15.50 3.64 13.75
C GLY A 471 14.01 3.36 13.91
N VAL A 472 13.16 4.05 13.15
CA VAL A 472 11.70 3.80 13.16
C VAL A 472 11.41 2.47 12.45
N SER A 473 10.64 1.60 13.12
CA SER A 473 10.16 0.34 12.53
C SER A 473 9.04 0.61 11.54
N VAL A 474 9.20 0.10 10.32
CA VAL A 474 8.32 0.39 9.18
C VAL A 474 8.01 -0.91 8.44
N SER A 475 6.79 -1.01 7.91
CA SER A 475 6.42 -1.92 6.82
C SER A 475 6.02 -1.10 5.61
N LEU A 476 6.49 -1.48 4.42
CA LEU A 476 5.90 -0.98 3.17
C LEU A 476 4.54 -1.65 2.96
N CYS A 477 3.62 -0.98 2.29
CA CYS A 477 2.25 -1.39 2.01
C CYS A 477 1.77 -0.78 0.68
N ASN A 478 0.66 -1.28 0.13
CA ASN A 478 0.18 -0.90 -1.22
C ASN A 478 -1.07 0.00 -1.22
N ASP A 479 -1.77 0.09 -0.09
CA ASP A 479 -2.95 0.93 0.10
C ASP A 479 -4.15 0.54 -0.80
N ASP A 480 -4.28 1.22 -1.94
CA ASP A 480 -5.39 1.10 -2.89
C ASP A 480 -4.92 0.76 -4.32
N PRO A 481 -4.31 -0.41 -4.55
CA PRO A 481 -3.52 -0.65 -5.75
C PRO A 481 -4.33 -0.66 -7.07
N SER A 482 -5.63 -0.96 -7.02
CA SER A 482 -6.51 -0.86 -8.19
C SER A 482 -6.81 0.58 -8.56
N ILE A 483 -6.94 1.46 -7.57
CA ILE A 483 -7.29 2.87 -7.76
C ILE A 483 -6.06 3.69 -8.15
N LEU A 484 -4.91 3.42 -7.54
CA LEU A 484 -3.68 4.22 -7.65
C LEU A 484 -2.81 3.83 -8.87
N GLY A 485 -3.21 2.79 -9.60
CA GLY A 485 -2.65 2.44 -10.91
C GLY A 485 -1.62 1.29 -10.91
N GLN A 486 -1.38 0.63 -9.79
CA GLN A 486 -0.55 -0.59 -9.70
C GLN A 486 -1.16 -1.73 -10.52
N GLY A 487 -2.48 -1.91 -10.42
CA GLY A 487 -3.22 -2.90 -11.22
C GLY A 487 -2.94 -4.35 -10.82
N SER A 488 -2.68 -4.61 -9.53
CA SER A 488 -2.63 -5.94 -8.89
C SER A 488 -2.70 -5.77 -7.37
N SER A 489 -3.20 -6.77 -6.64
CA SER A 489 -3.29 -6.76 -5.17
C SER A 489 -1.94 -6.80 -4.44
N GLY A 490 -0.82 -6.95 -5.16
CA GLY A 490 0.52 -7.09 -4.61
C GLY A 490 1.16 -5.81 -4.08
N MET A 491 2.40 -5.93 -3.60
CA MET A 491 3.23 -4.86 -3.05
C MET A 491 4.52 -4.62 -3.86
N THR A 492 4.72 -5.37 -4.96
CA THR A 492 5.93 -5.29 -5.79
C THR A 492 6.21 -3.87 -6.29
N HIS A 493 5.19 -3.10 -6.68
CA HIS A 493 5.38 -1.71 -7.13
C HIS A 493 5.97 -0.83 -6.03
N ASP A 494 5.39 -0.83 -4.83
CA ASP A 494 5.88 -0.04 -3.69
C ASP A 494 7.29 -0.47 -3.23
N PHE A 495 7.56 -1.78 -3.22
CA PHE A 495 8.90 -2.30 -2.89
C PHE A 495 9.94 -1.92 -3.94
N TRP A 496 9.59 -2.02 -5.23
CA TRP A 496 10.48 -1.64 -6.31
C TRP A 496 10.78 -0.15 -6.28
N GLN A 497 9.75 0.69 -6.07
CA GLN A 497 9.91 2.14 -5.99
C GLN A 497 10.89 2.51 -4.88
N ALA A 498 10.72 1.91 -3.69
CA ALA A 498 11.62 2.10 -2.56
C ALA A 498 13.07 1.66 -2.86
N LEU A 499 13.26 0.47 -3.46
CA LEU A 499 14.59 -0.05 -3.79
C LEU A 499 15.32 0.82 -4.83
N GLN A 500 14.61 1.22 -5.88
CA GLN A 500 15.19 2.03 -6.93
C GLN A 500 15.48 3.45 -6.42
N GLY A 501 14.52 4.05 -5.71
CA GLY A 501 14.55 5.45 -5.30
C GLY A 501 15.45 5.77 -4.11
N TRP A 502 15.63 4.86 -3.15
CA TRP A 502 16.38 5.12 -1.92
C TRP A 502 17.72 4.38 -1.89
N GLU A 503 18.79 5.09 -2.23
CA GLU A 503 20.15 4.54 -2.33
C GLU A 503 20.61 3.81 -1.07
N ASN A 504 20.30 4.33 0.12
CA ASN A 504 20.71 3.72 1.38
C ASN A 504 19.80 2.57 1.87
N LEU A 505 18.80 2.14 1.08
CA LEU A 505 17.91 1.02 1.46
C LEU A 505 18.54 -0.33 1.10
N GLY A 506 18.79 -0.57 -0.19
CA GLY A 506 19.30 -1.83 -0.72
C GLY A 506 18.40 -3.05 -0.42
N LEU A 507 18.82 -4.23 -0.87
CA LEU A 507 18.09 -5.48 -0.65
C LEU A 507 17.90 -5.80 0.84
N ALA A 508 18.94 -5.56 1.65
CA ALA A 508 18.89 -5.79 3.10
C ALA A 508 17.87 -4.88 3.80
N GLY A 509 17.75 -3.62 3.38
CA GLY A 509 16.74 -2.71 3.92
C GLY A 509 15.34 -3.20 3.59
N LEU A 510 15.07 -3.60 2.34
CA LEU A 510 13.80 -4.21 1.96
C LEU A 510 13.49 -5.47 2.79
N GLY A 511 14.47 -6.37 2.96
CA GLY A 511 14.33 -7.56 3.79
C GLY A 511 13.92 -7.22 5.23
N SER A 512 14.52 -6.19 5.82
CA SER A 512 14.13 -5.71 7.15
C SER A 512 12.70 -5.17 7.21
N LEU A 513 12.24 -4.44 6.19
CA LEU A 513 10.86 -3.95 6.11
C LEU A 513 9.85 -5.09 5.97
N ALA A 514 10.17 -6.10 5.17
CA ALA A 514 9.38 -7.32 5.04
C ALA A 514 9.34 -8.12 6.36
N GLU A 515 10.46 -8.29 7.07
CA GLU A 515 10.45 -8.95 8.39
C GLU A 515 9.57 -8.19 9.41
N ASN A 516 9.65 -6.85 9.40
CA ASN A 516 8.83 -6.02 10.28
C ASN A 516 7.33 -6.26 10.03
N SER A 517 6.91 -6.43 8.78
CA SER A 517 5.52 -6.76 8.46
C SER A 517 5.06 -8.05 9.15
N VAL A 518 5.90 -9.09 9.16
CA VAL A 518 5.61 -10.37 9.82
C VAL A 518 5.56 -10.20 11.34
N ARG A 519 6.48 -9.40 11.89
CA ARG A 519 6.61 -9.16 13.33
C ARG A 519 5.45 -8.36 13.92
N TRP A 520 4.86 -7.43 13.15
CA TRP A 520 3.75 -6.58 13.58
C TRP A 520 2.38 -6.97 12.99
N ALA A 521 2.28 -8.13 12.35
CA ALA A 521 1.00 -8.69 11.92
C ALA A 521 0.10 -9.07 13.12
N ASN A 522 -1.21 -8.94 12.92
CA ASN A 522 -2.22 -9.14 13.94
C ASN A 522 -2.89 -10.53 13.87
N TYR A 523 -2.06 -11.58 13.91
CA TYR A 523 -2.47 -12.98 13.74
C TYR A 523 -3.60 -13.44 14.66
N GLU A 524 -3.55 -13.03 15.92
CA GLU A 524 -4.45 -13.48 16.98
C GLU A 524 -4.72 -12.34 17.95
N ASP A 525 -5.84 -12.46 18.68
CA ASP A 525 -6.14 -11.55 19.77
C ASP A 525 -5.16 -11.76 20.92
N CYS A 526 -4.67 -10.65 21.47
CA CYS A 526 -3.71 -10.70 22.56
C CYS A 526 -3.77 -9.40 23.35
N THR A 527 -3.51 -9.47 24.65
CA THR A 527 -3.40 -8.26 25.47
C THR A 527 -2.24 -7.39 24.99
N ASN A 528 -2.25 -6.10 25.32
CA ASN A 528 -1.13 -5.21 24.98
C ASN A 528 0.21 -5.70 25.58
N LYS A 529 0.18 -6.40 26.72
CA LYS A 529 1.38 -6.97 27.33
C LYS A 529 1.94 -8.11 26.48
N GLU A 530 1.09 -9.02 26.02
CA GLU A 530 1.46 -10.13 25.15
C GLU A 530 1.95 -9.62 23.79
N TRP A 531 1.23 -8.68 23.18
CA TRP A 531 1.64 -8.01 21.94
C TRP A 531 3.08 -7.48 22.01
N LEU A 532 3.39 -6.70 23.06
CA LEU A 532 4.73 -6.14 23.24
C LEU A 532 5.78 -7.20 23.58
N GLN A 533 5.41 -8.26 24.30
CA GLN A 533 6.33 -9.34 24.62
C GLN A 533 6.67 -10.16 23.37
N ASP A 534 5.68 -10.51 22.55
CA ASP A 534 5.89 -11.30 21.34
C ASP A 534 6.69 -10.55 20.27
N ILE A 535 6.48 -9.23 20.14
CA ILE A 535 7.31 -8.39 19.26
C ILE A 535 8.78 -8.44 19.70
N LYS A 536 9.03 -8.38 21.02
CA LYS A 536 10.39 -8.44 21.59
C LYS A 536 11.01 -9.83 21.42
N ASP A 537 10.25 -10.88 21.70
CA ASP A 537 10.70 -12.26 21.60
C ASP A 537 11.00 -12.64 20.15
N GLY A 538 10.22 -12.12 19.19
CA GLY A 538 10.41 -12.36 17.76
C GLY A 538 10.48 -13.85 17.44
N MET A 539 11.53 -14.27 16.71
CA MET A 539 11.78 -15.68 16.39
C MET A 539 12.04 -16.55 17.62
N CYS A 540 12.45 -15.99 18.76
CA CYS A 540 12.69 -16.74 19.98
C CYS A 540 11.39 -17.06 20.75
N GLY A 541 10.26 -16.49 20.33
CA GLY A 541 8.95 -16.76 20.92
C GLY A 541 8.41 -18.16 20.60
N LYS A 542 7.23 -18.47 21.16
CA LYS A 542 6.56 -19.78 21.02
C LYS A 542 5.24 -19.74 20.24
N GLY A 543 4.61 -18.56 20.12
CA GLY A 543 3.32 -18.38 19.43
C GLY A 543 3.42 -18.32 17.91
N VAL A 544 2.28 -18.07 17.26
CA VAL A 544 2.14 -18.04 15.79
C VAL A 544 3.10 -17.02 15.14
N ARG A 545 3.27 -15.84 15.75
CA ARG A 545 4.20 -14.80 15.28
C ARG A 545 5.63 -15.33 15.13
N ALA A 546 6.11 -16.08 16.12
CA ALA A 546 7.46 -16.65 16.09
C ALA A 546 7.59 -17.74 15.01
N GLN A 547 6.53 -18.50 14.76
CA GLN A 547 6.49 -19.51 13.70
C GLN A 547 6.53 -18.86 12.31
N CYS A 548 5.70 -17.84 12.08
CA CYS A 548 5.70 -17.05 10.83
C CYS A 548 7.07 -16.39 10.58
N LEU A 549 7.71 -15.81 11.61
CA LEU A 549 9.05 -15.24 11.48
C LEU A 549 10.12 -16.28 11.12
N LYS A 550 10.05 -17.48 11.70
CA LYS A 550 10.97 -18.58 11.33
C LYS A 550 10.76 -19.04 9.89
N GLN A 551 9.51 -19.17 9.48
CA GLN A 551 9.18 -19.54 8.10
C GLN A 551 9.65 -18.47 7.12
N TRP A 552 9.38 -17.20 7.41
CA TRP A 552 9.83 -16.08 6.60
C TRP A 552 11.36 -16.02 6.48
N ALA A 553 12.09 -16.20 7.57
CA ALA A 553 13.55 -16.23 7.55
C ALA A 553 14.09 -17.37 6.66
N ALA A 554 13.47 -18.54 6.68
CA ALA A 554 13.83 -19.63 5.79
C ALA A 554 13.53 -19.33 4.31
N ASP A 555 12.41 -18.65 4.04
CA ASP A 555 12.04 -18.23 2.69
C ASP A 555 12.95 -17.11 2.17
N TRP A 556 13.39 -16.20 3.05
CA TRP A 556 14.37 -15.15 2.75
C TRP A 556 15.73 -15.73 2.30
N GLU A 557 16.25 -16.72 3.01
CA GLU A 557 17.51 -17.38 2.63
C GLU A 557 17.41 -18.11 1.29
N LYS A 558 16.29 -18.81 1.04
CA LYS A 558 16.04 -19.44 -0.28
C LYS A 558 15.96 -18.41 -1.40
N TYR A 559 15.34 -17.27 -1.12
CA TYR A 559 15.23 -16.16 -2.05
C TYR A 559 16.60 -15.54 -2.37
N CYS A 560 17.43 -15.28 -1.35
CA CYS A 560 18.80 -14.80 -1.55
C CYS A 560 19.63 -15.81 -2.38
N HIS A 561 19.53 -17.10 -2.07
CA HIS A 561 20.20 -18.14 -2.85
C HIS A 561 19.73 -18.17 -4.31
N TRP A 562 18.44 -17.96 -4.57
CA TRP A 562 17.93 -17.84 -5.94
C TRP A 562 18.52 -16.63 -6.65
N ILE A 563 18.62 -15.46 -6.01
CA ILE A 563 19.26 -14.28 -6.62
C ILE A 563 20.69 -14.60 -7.06
N VAL A 564 21.50 -15.17 -6.15
CA VAL A 564 22.90 -15.53 -6.45
C VAL A 564 22.98 -16.52 -7.61
N THR A 565 22.09 -17.51 -7.65
CA THR A 565 22.09 -18.54 -8.70
C THR A 565 21.66 -17.98 -10.05
N GLU A 566 20.64 -17.13 -10.08
CA GLU A 566 20.05 -16.62 -11.32
C GLU A 566 20.86 -15.47 -11.92
N PHE A 567 21.32 -14.55 -11.07
CA PHE A 567 21.94 -13.29 -11.50
C PHE A 567 23.45 -13.24 -11.25
N GLY A 568 24.01 -14.12 -10.43
CA GLY A 568 25.44 -14.11 -10.10
C GLY A 568 26.35 -14.63 -11.22
N ALA A 569 25.82 -15.31 -12.24
CA ALA A 569 26.60 -15.83 -13.36
C ALA A 569 26.77 -14.84 -14.53
N ASP A 570 25.88 -13.84 -14.63
CA ASP A 570 25.92 -12.80 -15.68
C ASP A 570 26.96 -11.71 -15.40
N GLU A 571 27.57 -11.72 -14.20
CA GLU A 571 28.47 -10.66 -13.75
C GLU A 571 29.80 -11.29 -13.29
N ASN A 572 30.80 -11.23 -14.19
CA ASN A 572 32.18 -11.62 -13.86
C ASN A 572 32.67 -10.74 -12.70
N PHE A 573 32.85 -11.35 -11.52
CA PHE A 573 33.56 -10.77 -10.38
C PHE A 573 35.08 -10.76 -10.62
N ASP A 574 35.55 -10.07 -11.64
CA ASP A 574 36.94 -9.63 -11.71
C ASP A 574 36.98 -8.17 -11.27
N ALA A 575 37.32 -7.99 -9.99
CA ALA A 575 37.73 -6.71 -9.44
C ALA A 575 39.06 -6.29 -10.10
N GLU A 576 39.06 -5.20 -10.86
CA GLU A 576 40.28 -4.41 -11.11
C GLU A 576 40.47 -3.36 -10.01
#